data_AF-A0A938EB48-F1
#
_entry.id   AF-A0A938EB48-F1
#
_cell.length_a   1.000
_cell.length_b   1.000
_cell.length_c   1.000
_cell.angle_alpha   90.00
_cell.angle_beta   90.00
_cell.angle_gamma   90.00
#
_symmetry.space_group_name_H-M   'P 1'
#
loop_
_entity.id
_entity.type
_entity.pdbx_description
1 polymer ?
#
loop_
_entity_poly.entity_id
_entity_poly.type
_entity_poly.pdbx_seq_one_letter_code
_entity_poly.pdbx_strand_id
1 'polypeptide(L)'
;MGEDRAIVEERFAERTIVGRDDRGEEERVVIWLAFRPGALWAVGRAVNPHLRDSAQPRPEDTVYESYELDDALEHVNEMLEDEARVVDEDGVEQLVRPITRKDIEPLLERKVFR
;
A
#
# COMPACT_ATOMS: atom_id res chain seq x y z
N MET A 1 -24.07 -7.43 -12.72
CA MET A 1 -22.93 -8.35 -12.85
C MET A 1 -21.75 -7.48 -13.23
N GLY A 2 -21.17 -6.80 -12.24
CA GLY A 2 -19.99 -5.96 -12.46
C GLY A 2 -18.80 -6.90 -12.58
N GLU A 3 -18.08 -6.84 -13.69
CA GLU A 3 -16.84 -7.58 -13.84
C GLU A 3 -15.88 -7.08 -12.75
N ASP A 4 -15.54 -7.95 -11.80
CA ASP A 4 -14.37 -7.79 -10.95
C ASP A 4 -13.15 -7.72 -11.87
N ARG A 5 -12.86 -6.53 -12.41
CA ARG A 5 -11.63 -6.29 -13.14
C ARG A 5 -10.53 -6.27 -12.11
N ALA A 6 -9.90 -7.44 -11.95
CA ALA A 6 -8.62 -7.55 -11.29
C ALA A 6 -7.71 -6.42 -11.81
N ILE A 7 -7.26 -5.57 -10.90
CA ILE A 7 -6.30 -4.53 -11.26
C ILE A 7 -4.96 -5.24 -11.46
N VAL A 8 -4.50 -5.29 -12.70
CA VAL A 8 -3.12 -5.69 -13.01
C VAL A 8 -2.23 -4.50 -12.70
N GLU A 9 -1.91 -4.34 -11.42
CA GLU A 9 -0.92 -3.38 -10.95
C GLU A 9 0.35 -4.10 -10.52
N GLU A 10 1.51 -3.53 -10.85
CA GLU A 10 2.77 -4.01 -10.33
C GLU A 10 3.05 -3.25 -9.04
N ARG A 11 3.04 -3.95 -7.91
CA ARG A 11 3.43 -3.38 -6.62
C ARG A 11 4.95 -3.17 -6.62
N PHE A 12 5.37 -1.93 -6.38
CA PHE A 12 6.78 -1.57 -6.29
C PHE A 12 7.29 -1.66 -4.86
N ALA A 13 6.44 -1.34 -3.88
CA ALA A 13 6.76 -1.48 -2.46
C ALA A 13 5.48 -1.73 -1.66
N GLU A 14 5.58 -2.50 -0.59
CA GLU A 14 4.49 -2.66 0.39
C GLU A 14 5.04 -2.64 1.82
N ARG A 15 4.16 -2.27 2.75
CA ARG A 15 4.35 -2.41 4.19
C ARG A 15 3.08 -2.99 4.80
N THR A 16 3.27 -3.69 5.90
CA THR A 16 2.19 -4.28 6.67
C THR A 16 2.28 -3.76 8.09
N ILE A 17 1.17 -3.26 8.59
CA ILE A 17 0.99 -2.81 9.97
C ILE A 17 0.05 -3.81 10.63
N VAL A 18 0.43 -4.30 11.81
CA VAL A 18 -0.35 -5.30 12.55
C VAL A 18 -0.73 -4.69 13.89
N GLY A 19 -2.04 -4.62 14.14
CA GLY A 19 -2.63 -4.08 15.35
C GLY A 19 -3.72 -4.97 15.91
N ARG A 20 -4.59 -4.39 16.74
CA ARG A 20 -5.82 -5.01 17.23
C ARG A 20 -7.01 -4.11 16.96
N ASP A 21 -8.16 -4.70 16.71
CA ASP A 21 -9.43 -3.98 16.61
C ASP A 21 -10.09 -3.76 17.99
N ASP A 22 -11.26 -3.10 18.01
CA ASP A 22 -12.05 -2.85 19.23
C ASP A 22 -12.48 -4.13 19.99
N ARG A 23 -12.35 -5.31 19.36
CA ARG A 23 -12.67 -6.62 19.96
C ARG A 23 -11.42 -7.35 20.45
N GLY A 24 -10.24 -6.77 20.25
CA GLY A 24 -8.95 -7.36 20.58
C GLY A 24 -8.45 -8.38 19.56
N GLU A 25 -9.11 -8.50 18.40
CA GLU A 25 -8.72 -9.40 17.32
C GLU A 25 -7.57 -8.78 16.51
N GLU A 26 -6.66 -9.59 15.94
CA GLU A 26 -5.57 -9.07 15.10
C GLU A 26 -6.15 -8.34 13.87
N GLU A 27 -5.77 -7.08 13.69
CA GLU A 27 -6.03 -6.32 12.48
C GLU A 27 -4.73 -6.14 11.69
N ARG A 28 -4.79 -6.40 10.38
CA ARG A 28 -3.66 -6.24 9.46
C ARG A 28 -3.99 -5.25 8.37
N VAL A 29 -3.32 -4.10 8.39
CA VAL A 29 -3.41 -3.10 7.33
C VAL A 29 -2.21 -3.27 6.39
N VAL A 30 -2.49 -3.44 5.11
CA VAL A 30 -1.47 -3.49 4.06
C VAL A 30 -1.57 -2.21 3.24
N ILE A 31 -0.47 -1.48 3.17
CA ILE A 31 -0.33 -0.28 2.35
C ILE A 31 0.75 -0.52 1.31
N TRP A 32 0.53 -0.08 0.08
CA TRP A 32 1.49 -0.28 -1.00
C TRP A 32 1.52 0.89 -1.98
N LEU A 33 2.65 0.99 -2.67
CA LEU A 33 2.84 1.83 -3.85
C LEU A 33 2.94 0.93 -5.08
N ALA A 34 2.13 1.22 -6.08
CA ALA A 34 2.08 0.48 -7.33
C ALA A 34 2.20 1.41 -8.54
N PHE A 35 2.59 0.82 -9.67
CA PHE A 35 2.64 1.51 -10.95
C PHE A 35 1.72 0.84 -11.96
N ARG A 36 0.87 1.64 -12.59
CA ARG A 36 -0.16 1.20 -13.54
C ARG A 36 0.22 1.60 -14.97
N PRO A 37 -0.33 0.90 -15.99
CA PRO A 37 -0.21 1.34 -17.37
C PRO A 37 -0.63 2.81 -17.54
N GLY A 38 0.13 3.57 -18.34
CA GLY A 38 -0.13 5.01 -18.55
C GLY A 38 0.66 5.94 -17.64
N ALA A 39 1.73 5.44 -17.00
CA ALA A 39 2.60 6.21 -16.11
C ALA A 39 1.92 6.74 -14.85
N LEU A 40 0.94 5.98 -14.34
CA LEU A 40 0.16 6.35 -13.17
C LEU A 40 0.67 5.59 -11.95
N TRP A 41 1.11 6.32 -10.93
CA TRP A 41 1.36 5.79 -9.60
C TRP A 41 0.04 5.67 -8.84
N ALA A 42 -0.12 4.57 -8.12
CA ALA A 42 -1.29 4.31 -7.30
C ALA A 42 -0.83 3.93 -5.89
N VAL A 43 -1.44 4.55 -4.89
CA VAL A 43 -1.32 4.15 -3.49
C VAL A 43 -2.55 3.34 -3.13
N GLY A 44 -2.32 2.16 -2.56
CA GLY A 44 -3.40 1.29 -2.12
C GLY A 44 -3.32 0.97 -0.63
N ARG A 45 -4.49 0.72 -0.06
CA ARG A 45 -4.70 0.36 1.34
C ARG A 45 -5.75 -0.76 1.41
N ALA A 46 -5.44 -1.82 2.14
CA ALA A 46 -6.39 -2.88 2.43
C ALA A 46 -6.31 -3.31 3.90
N VAL A 47 -7.48 -3.37 4.55
CA VAL A 47 -7.63 -3.96 5.89
C VAL A 47 -7.95 -5.45 5.74
N ASN A 48 -7.25 -6.27 6.52
CA ASN A 48 -7.37 -7.71 6.57
C ASN A 48 -7.44 -8.40 5.19
N PRO A 49 -6.55 -8.09 4.23
CA PRO A 49 -6.61 -8.69 2.90
C PRO A 49 -6.38 -10.21 2.94
N HIS A 50 -5.71 -10.71 3.97
CA HIS A 50 -5.46 -12.14 4.19
C HIS A 50 -6.73 -12.95 4.52
N LEU A 51 -7.83 -12.29 4.92
CA LEU A 51 -9.13 -12.92 5.18
C LEU A 51 -10.01 -12.98 3.92
N ARG A 52 -9.57 -12.41 2.79
CA ARG A 52 -10.33 -12.40 1.54
C ARG A 52 -10.13 -13.70 0.78
N ASP A 53 -11.13 -14.09 -0.02
CA ASP A 53 -11.06 -15.25 -0.90
C ASP A 53 -10.03 -15.11 -2.04
N SER A 54 -9.58 -13.88 -2.32
CA SER A 54 -8.60 -13.56 -3.35
C SER A 54 -7.53 -12.63 -2.81
N ALA A 55 -6.27 -12.92 -3.16
CA ALA A 55 -5.12 -12.08 -2.84
C ALA A 55 -4.98 -10.85 -3.77
N GLN A 56 -5.83 -10.73 -4.79
CA GLN A 56 -5.79 -9.61 -5.73
C GLN A 56 -6.32 -8.33 -5.07
N PRO A 57 -5.67 -7.16 -5.31
CA PRO A 57 -6.23 -5.87 -4.95
C PRO A 57 -7.60 -5.67 -5.61
N ARG A 58 -8.52 -5.05 -4.86
CA ARG A 58 -9.82 -4.63 -5.38
C ARG A 58 -9.76 -3.16 -5.80
N PRO A 59 -10.65 -2.70 -6.70
CA PRO A 59 -10.70 -1.31 -7.10
C PRO A 59 -10.81 -0.32 -5.94
N GLU A 60 -11.63 -0.66 -4.93
CA GLU A 60 -11.82 0.18 -3.74
C GLU A 60 -10.59 0.27 -2.83
N ASP A 61 -9.59 -0.60 -2.99
CA ASP A 61 -8.37 -0.52 -2.22
C ASP A 61 -7.46 0.63 -2.71
N THR A 62 -7.73 1.22 -3.87
CA THR A 62 -6.96 2.38 -4.37
C THR A 62 -7.45 3.65 -3.69
N VAL A 63 -6.56 4.32 -2.98
CA VAL A 63 -6.91 5.50 -2.18
C VAL A 63 -6.36 6.80 -2.77
N TYR A 64 -5.31 6.72 -3.58
CA TYR A 64 -4.70 7.88 -4.22
C TYR A 64 -3.99 7.50 -5.51
N GLU A 65 -3.97 8.42 -6.48
CA GLU A 65 -3.29 8.27 -7.76
C GLU A 65 -2.59 9.58 -8.15
N SER A 66 -1.40 9.49 -8.72
CA SER A 66 -0.65 10.64 -9.27
C SER A 66 0.25 10.21 -10.42
N TYR A 67 0.58 11.17 -11.29
CA TYR A 67 1.61 10.98 -12.32
C TYR A 67 3.01 11.24 -11.79
N GLU A 68 3.14 11.89 -10.63
CA GLU A 68 4.42 12.23 -10.00
C GLU A 68 4.76 11.20 -8.92
N LEU A 69 5.97 10.63 -9.00
CA LEU A 69 6.44 9.64 -8.02
C LEU A 69 6.61 10.29 -6.64
N ASP A 70 7.09 11.53 -6.57
CA ASP A 70 7.34 12.21 -5.31
C ASP A 70 6.02 12.46 -4.55
N ASP A 71 4.96 12.87 -5.24
CA ASP A 71 3.62 13.01 -4.65
C ASP A 71 3.08 11.66 -4.12
N ALA A 72 3.23 10.59 -4.91
CA ALA A 72 2.79 9.27 -4.50
C ALA A 72 3.62 8.74 -3.31
N LEU A 73 4.91 9.06 -3.24
CA LEU A 73 5.78 8.75 -2.11
C LEU A 73 5.41 9.54 -0.85
N GLU A 74 5.08 10.82 -0.99
CA GLU A 74 4.59 11.64 0.12
C GLU A 74 3.30 11.02 0.68
N HIS A 75 2.32 10.79 -0.20
CA HIS A 75 1.01 10.29 0.20
C HIS A 75 1.06 8.90 0.84
N VAL A 76 1.85 7.96 0.29
CA VAL A 76 1.96 6.62 0.89
C VAL A 76 2.63 6.67 2.25
N ASN A 77 3.60 7.56 2.47
CA ASN A 77 4.30 7.67 3.75
C ASN A 77 3.46 8.38 4.81
N GLU A 78 2.70 9.41 4.44
CA GLU A 78 1.71 10.04 5.33
C GLU A 78 0.70 9.01 5.82
N MET A 79 0.17 8.18 4.91
CA MET A 79 -0.75 7.12 5.27
C MET A 79 -0.11 6.04 6.17
N LEU A 80 1.15 5.67 5.91
CA LEU A 80 1.88 4.73 6.79
C LEU A 80 2.04 5.28 8.20
N GLU A 81 2.35 6.57 8.32
CA GLU A 81 2.50 7.24 9.61
C GLU A 81 1.17 7.31 10.36
N ASP A 82 0.09 7.65 9.68
CA ASP A 82 -1.25 7.74 10.27
C ASP A 82 -1.76 6.38 10.75
N GLU A 83 -1.63 5.32 9.94
CA GLU A 83 -2.01 3.97 10.38
C GLU A 83 -1.11 3.46 11.50
N ALA A 84 0.19 3.77 11.49
CA ALA A 84 1.10 3.38 12.56
C ALA A 84 0.74 4.03 13.90
N ARG A 85 0.26 5.29 13.87
CA ARG A 85 -0.25 5.99 15.06
C ARG A 85 -1.53 5.39 15.61
N VAL A 86 -2.45 4.94 14.75
CA VAL A 86 -3.73 4.36 15.17
C VAL A 86 -3.54 3.05 15.95
N VAL A 87 -2.52 2.27 15.60
CA VAL A 87 -2.25 0.99 16.26
C VAL A 87 -1.58 1.12 17.65
N ASP A 88 -1.22 2.33 18.07
CA ASP A 88 -0.48 2.61 19.32
C ASP A 88 -1.32 2.53 20.62
N GLU A 89 -2.29 1.61 20.72
CA GLU A 89 -3.09 1.43 21.95
C GLU A 89 -2.36 0.68 23.09
N ASP A 90 -1.17 0.13 22.84
CA ASP A 90 -0.34 -0.55 23.85
C ASP A 90 0.94 0.24 24.24
N GLY A 91 1.12 1.48 23.74
CA GLY A 91 2.26 2.35 24.08
C GLY A 91 3.61 1.94 23.48
N VAL A 92 3.58 1.30 22.31
CA VAL A 92 4.77 0.94 21.53
C VAL A 92 4.60 1.51 20.13
N GLU A 93 5.24 2.64 19.88
CA GLU A 93 5.31 3.24 18.55
C GLU A 93 5.80 2.19 17.55
N GLN A 94 4.92 1.77 16.63
CA GLN A 94 5.35 0.95 15.50
C GLN A 94 6.11 1.84 14.53
N LEU A 95 7.44 1.77 14.62
CA LEU A 95 8.32 2.39 13.63
C LEU A 95 8.20 1.64 12.31
N VAL A 96 7.20 2.02 11.50
CA VAL A 96 7.05 1.52 10.14
C VAL A 96 8.08 2.21 9.26
N ARG A 97 8.93 1.42 8.60
CA ARG A 97 9.95 1.97 7.70
C ARG A 97 9.26 2.64 6.50
N PRO A 98 9.60 3.91 6.18
CA PRO A 98 9.02 4.59 5.04
C PRO A 98 9.34 3.85 3.73
N ILE A 99 8.52 4.12 2.71
CA ILE A 99 8.80 3.74 1.33
C ILE A 99 9.59 4.89 0.72
N THR A 100 10.79 4.59 0.23
CA THR A 100 11.72 5.56 -0.33
C THR A 100 11.92 5.31 -1.81
N ARG A 101 12.49 6.29 -2.52
CA ARG A 101 12.88 6.12 -3.92
C ARG A 101 13.79 4.90 -4.14
N LYS A 102 14.63 4.52 -3.18
CA LYS A 102 15.49 3.34 -3.24
C LYS A 102 14.74 2.02 -3.27
N ASP A 103 13.53 1.98 -2.71
CA ASP A 103 12.65 0.82 -2.83
C ASP A 103 12.13 0.66 -4.27
N ILE A 104 12.11 1.74 -5.06
CA ILE A 104 11.52 1.84 -6.39
C ILE A 104 12.55 1.70 -7.51
N GLU A 105 13.75 2.26 -7.32
CA GLU A 105 14.86 2.27 -8.28
C GLU A 105 15.14 0.91 -8.95
N PRO A 106 15.26 -0.22 -8.22
CA PRO A 106 15.60 -1.51 -8.83
C PRO A 106 14.57 -2.00 -9.86
N LEU A 107 13.31 -1.62 -9.67
CA LEU A 107 12.21 -2.03 -10.54
C LEU A 107 12.05 -1.07 -11.74
N LEU A 108 12.41 0.21 -11.58
CA LEU A 108 12.49 1.15 -12.69
C LEU A 108 13.62 0.77 -13.65
N GLU A 109 14.81 0.47 -13.13
CA GLU A 109 15.96 0.04 -13.96
C GLU A 109 15.62 -1.19 -14.81
N ARG A 110 14.86 -2.15 -14.27
CA ARG A 110 14.37 -3.32 -15.00
C ARG A 110 13.48 -2.97 -16.21
N LYS A 111 12.85 -1.78 -16.24
CA LYS A 111 11.95 -1.35 -17.33
C LYS A 111 12.61 -0.44 -18.36
N VAL A 112 13.63 0.34 -18.01
CA VAL A 112 14.31 1.23 -18.97
C VAL A 112 15.32 0.47 -19.85
N PHE A 113 15.84 -0.66 -19.37
CA PHE A 113 16.86 -1.46 -20.07
C PHE A 113 16.31 -2.72 -20.79
N ARG A 114 15.02 -2.74 -21.15
CA ARG A 114 14.41 -3.78 -22.00
C ARG A 114 13.79 -3.18 -23.25
#